data_AF-A0A1G3ATR2-F1
#
_entry.id   AF-A0A1G3ATR2-F1
#
_cell.length_a   1.000
_cell.length_b   1.000
_cell.length_c   1.000
_cell.angle_alpha   90.00
_cell.angle_beta   90.00
_cell.angle_gamma   90.00
#
_symmetry.space_group_name_H-M   'P 1'
#
loop_
_entity.id
_entity.type
_entity.pdbx_description
1 polymer ?
#
loop_
_entity_poly.entity_id
_entity_poly.type
_entity_poly.pdbx_seq_one_letter_code
_entity_poly.pdbx_strand_id
1 'polypeptide(L)'
;MIFRFLDKYRDIGLLILRVGIGIMFMCHGLPKLIAGPETWTMLGGAMKSLEVGFTPMVWGFMAAFSEFAGGLLLVPGFFTRPACFFLLATMIVATAMHIGKGDPFLKYSHAMEAGILFLSLIFIGPGKYSLDDQIISAKGD
;
A
#
# COMPACT_ATOMS: atom_id res chain seq x y z
N MET A 1 -9.12 31.00 -0.70
CA MET A 1 -10.47 30.88 -0.09
C MET A 1 -11.57 30.43 -1.08
N ILE A 2 -11.24 30.06 -2.32
CA ILE A 2 -12.21 29.76 -3.39
C ILE A 2 -12.91 28.39 -3.22
N PHE A 3 -12.24 27.40 -2.60
CA PHE A 3 -12.75 26.02 -2.52
C PHE A 3 -13.15 25.55 -1.12
N ARG A 4 -13.34 26.46 -0.15
CA ARG A 4 -13.72 26.10 1.23
C ARG A 4 -14.99 25.24 1.34
N PHE A 5 -15.88 25.34 0.37
CA PHE A 5 -17.10 24.51 0.34
C PHE A 5 -16.81 23.01 0.14
N LEU A 6 -15.62 22.63 -0.34
CA LEU A 6 -15.21 21.24 -0.51
C LEU A 6 -14.76 20.57 0.79
N ASP A 7 -14.43 21.35 1.83
CA ASP A 7 -13.97 20.83 3.12
C ASP A 7 -15.01 19.88 3.75
N LYS A 8 -16.31 20.13 3.50
CA LYS A 8 -17.41 19.26 3.95
C LYS A 8 -17.41 17.87 3.29
N TYR A 9 -16.72 17.71 2.17
CA TYR A 9 -16.59 16.45 1.42
C TYR A 9 -15.24 15.76 1.67
N ARG A 10 -14.47 16.19 2.67
CA ARG A 10 -13.17 15.59 3.03
C ARG A 10 -13.24 14.07 3.13
N ASP A 11 -14.25 13.53 3.82
CA ASP A 11 -14.41 12.09 3.98
C ASP A 11 -14.79 11.36 2.68
N ILE A 12 -15.49 12.03 1.76
CA ILE A 12 -15.72 11.50 0.41
C ILE A 12 -14.41 11.45 -0.36
N GLY A 13 -13.57 12.48 -0.26
CA GLY A 13 -12.22 12.48 -0.84
C GLY A 13 -11.36 11.33 -0.32
N LEU A 14 -11.40 11.06 0.99
CA LEU A 14 -10.71 9.91 1.59
C LEU A 14 -11.28 8.57 1.15
N LEU A 15 -12.60 8.47 0.96
CA LEU A 15 -13.22 7.26 0.42
C LEU A 15 -12.74 6.99 -1.02
N ILE A 16 -12.78 8.01 -1.89
CA ILE A 16 -12.30 7.90 -3.27
C ILE A 16 -10.83 7.50 -3.30
N LEU A 17 -10.00 8.15 -2.48
CA LEU A 17 -8.57 7.86 -2.39
C LEU A 17 -8.33 6.39 -2.00
N ARG A 18 -8.99 5.90 -0.94
CA ARG A 18 -8.81 4.53 -0.45
C ARG A 18 -9.33 3.47 -1.42
N VAL A 19 -10.54 3.67 -1.96
CA VAL A 19 -11.14 2.72 -2.91
C VAL A 19 -10.31 2.70 -4.20
N GLY A 20 -9.97 3.87 -4.75
CA GLY A 20 -9.19 3.97 -5.97
C GLY A 20 -7.81 3.33 -5.83
N ILE A 21 -7.02 3.74 -4.83
CA ILE A 21 -5.68 3.19 -4.62
C ILE A 21 -5.72 1.71 -4.20
N GLY A 22 -6.73 1.31 -3.42
CA GLY A 22 -6.94 -0.08 -3.02
C GLY A 22 -7.17 -1.00 -4.22
N ILE A 23 -8.06 -0.61 -5.15
CA ILE A 23 -8.30 -1.33 -6.40
C ILE A 23 -7.02 -1.39 -7.26
N MET A 24 -6.28 -0.28 -7.38
CA MET A 24 -5.03 -0.28 -8.15
C MET A 24 -4.01 -1.28 -7.58
N PHE A 25 -3.87 -1.32 -6.25
CA PHE A 25 -2.97 -2.27 -5.60
C PHE A 25 -3.45 -3.72 -5.69
N MET A 26 -4.76 -3.97 -5.74
CA MET A 26 -5.28 -5.29 -6.08
C MET A 26 -4.93 -5.69 -7.52
N CYS A 27 -5.06 -4.78 -8.48
CA CYS A 27 -4.71 -5.01 -9.88
C CYS A 27 -3.20 -5.26 -10.09
N HIS A 28 -2.34 -4.59 -9.31
CA HIS A 28 -0.89 -4.81 -9.34
C HIS A 28 -0.45 -6.06 -8.56
N GLY A 29 -1.09 -6.32 -7.42
CA GLY A 29 -0.74 -7.40 -6.50
C GLY A 29 -1.24 -8.77 -6.96
N LEU A 30 -2.45 -8.86 -7.52
CA LEU A 30 -3.05 -10.15 -7.91
C LEU A 30 -2.19 -10.91 -8.93
N PRO A 31 -1.69 -10.29 -10.03
CA PRO A 31 -0.81 -10.98 -10.97
C PRO A 31 0.47 -11.48 -10.30
N LYS A 32 1.07 -10.69 -9.40
CA LYS A 32 2.28 -11.09 -8.65
C LYS A 32 1.99 -12.24 -7.68
N LEU A 33 0.81 -12.22 -7.05
CA LEU A 33 0.40 -13.22 -6.08
C LEU A 33 0.18 -14.58 -6.74
N ILE A 34 -0.39 -14.63 -7.95
CA ILE A 34 -0.68 -15.91 -8.64
C ILE A 34 0.44 -16.36 -9.59
N ALA A 35 1.49 -15.57 -9.78
CA ALA A 35 2.60 -15.88 -10.70
C ALA A 35 3.53 -17.02 -10.22
N GLY A 36 3.41 -17.43 -8.96
CA GLY A 36 4.09 -18.61 -8.42
C GLY A 36 5.55 -18.40 -8.00
N PRO A 37 6.24 -19.49 -7.61
CA PRO A 37 7.49 -19.45 -6.85
C PRO A 37 8.66 -18.75 -7.55
N GLU A 38 8.75 -18.83 -8.89
CA GLU A 38 9.82 -18.20 -9.66
C GLU A 38 9.72 -16.66 -9.58
N THR A 39 8.51 -16.13 -9.79
CA THR A 39 8.26 -14.69 -9.70
C THR A 39 8.43 -14.19 -8.28
N TRP A 40 7.99 -14.95 -7.27
CA TRP A 40 8.22 -14.58 -5.87
C TRP A 40 9.71 -14.56 -5.53
N THR A 41 10.50 -15.52 -6.03
CA THR A 41 11.95 -15.53 -5.83
C THR A 41 12.61 -14.30 -6.44
N MET A 42 12.19 -13.92 -7.66
CA MET A 42 12.66 -12.69 -8.31
C MET A 42 12.29 -11.44 -7.50
N LEU A 43 11.03 -11.35 -7.07
CA LEU A 43 10.50 -10.19 -6.35
C LEU A 43 11.19 -10.01 -5.00
N GLY A 44 11.36 -11.08 -4.23
CA GLY A 44 12.06 -11.01 -2.95
C GLY A 44 13.57 -10.87 -3.07
N GLY A 45 14.13 -10.96 -4.28
CA GLY A 45 15.49 -10.50 -4.57
C GLY A 45 15.71 -9.02 -4.23
N ALA A 46 14.63 -8.22 -4.14
CA ALA A 46 14.66 -6.85 -3.67
C ALA A 46 15.24 -6.71 -2.25
N MET A 47 15.09 -7.73 -1.39
CA MET A 47 15.58 -7.72 -0.01
C MET A 47 17.11 -7.65 0.10
N LYS A 48 17.85 -7.96 -0.98
CA LYS A 48 19.30 -7.75 -1.04
C LYS A 48 19.70 -6.29 -0.86
N SER A 49 18.81 -5.35 -1.18
CA SER A 49 19.02 -3.91 -0.92
C SER A 49 19.09 -3.57 0.57
N LEU A 50 18.56 -4.45 1.43
CA LEU A 50 18.62 -4.35 2.89
C LEU A 50 19.61 -5.37 3.49
N GLU A 51 20.52 -5.92 2.67
CA GLU A 51 21.48 -6.96 3.07
C GLU A 51 20.82 -8.28 3.54
N VAL A 52 19.53 -8.47 3.26
CA VAL A 52 18.78 -9.68 3.58
C VAL A 52 18.77 -10.61 2.36
N GLY A 53 19.60 -11.66 2.41
CA GLY A 53 19.78 -12.61 1.32
C GLY A 53 19.04 -13.95 1.46
N PHE A 54 18.44 -14.24 2.61
CA PHE A 54 17.79 -15.54 2.87
C PHE A 54 16.32 -15.56 2.41
N THR A 55 15.83 -16.75 2.04
CA THR A 55 14.43 -17.03 1.67
C THR A 55 13.77 -15.99 0.74
N PRO A 56 14.39 -15.61 -0.41
CA PRO A 56 13.83 -14.60 -1.32
C PRO A 56 12.42 -14.95 -1.80
N MET A 57 12.11 -16.23 -1.99
CA MET A 57 10.75 -16.67 -2.34
C MET A 57 9.70 -16.22 -1.32
N VAL A 58 9.99 -16.36 -0.02
CA VAL A 58 9.06 -15.99 1.06
C VAL A 58 8.87 -14.48 1.07
N TRP A 59 9.96 -13.71 0.96
CA TRP A 59 9.88 -12.24 0.92
C TRP A 59 9.09 -11.73 -0.27
N GLY A 60 9.26 -12.32 -1.45
CA GLY A 60 8.49 -11.94 -2.62
C GLY A 60 7.02 -12.33 -2.53
N PHE A 61 6.71 -13.49 -1.95
CA PHE A 61 5.32 -13.85 -1.64
C PHE A 61 4.70 -12.84 -0.68
N MET A 62 5.41 -12.48 0.40
CA MET A 62 4.94 -11.48 1.36
C MET A 62 4.72 -10.10 0.73
N ALA A 63 5.60 -9.67 -0.18
CA ALA A 63 5.42 -8.43 -0.94
C ALA A 63 4.17 -8.49 -1.83
N ALA A 64 4.00 -9.57 -2.62
CA ALA A 64 2.84 -9.74 -3.48
C ALA A 64 1.53 -9.87 -2.69
N PHE A 65 1.56 -10.60 -1.58
CA PHE A 65 0.45 -10.72 -0.66
C PHE A 65 0.10 -9.39 0.00
N SER A 66 1.12 -8.64 0.46
CA SER A 66 0.90 -7.30 1.03
C SER A 66 0.27 -6.35 0.03
N GLU A 67 0.69 -6.35 -1.23
CA GLU A 67 0.08 -5.50 -2.26
C GLU A 67 -1.40 -5.86 -2.47
N PHE A 68 -1.71 -7.14 -2.67
CA PHE A 68 -3.07 -7.57 -2.93
C PHE A 68 -3.98 -7.45 -1.70
N ALA A 69 -3.59 -8.07 -0.59
CA ALA A 69 -4.38 -8.07 0.64
C ALA A 69 -4.46 -6.67 1.25
N GLY A 70 -3.38 -5.89 1.20
CA GLY A 70 -3.39 -4.49 1.61
C GLY A 70 -4.37 -3.66 0.79
N GLY A 71 -4.35 -3.81 -0.55
CA GLY A 71 -5.33 -3.16 -1.42
C GLY A 71 -6.77 -3.56 -1.10
N LEU A 72 -7.01 -4.86 -0.92
CA LEU A 72 -8.32 -5.43 -0.57
C LEU A 72 -8.85 -4.90 0.76
N LEU A 73 -8.00 -4.77 1.78
CA LEU A 73 -8.35 -4.23 3.10
C LEU A 73 -8.61 -2.72 3.07
N LEU A 74 -7.89 -2.00 2.20
CA LEU A 74 -7.99 -0.56 2.09
C LEU A 74 -9.32 -0.10 1.49
N VAL A 75 -9.88 -0.86 0.54
CA VAL A 75 -11.17 -0.55 -0.13
C VAL A 75 -12.33 -0.38 0.87
N PRO A 76 -12.64 -1.35 1.75
CA PRO A 76 -13.66 -1.17 2.79
C PRO A 76 -13.15 -0.33 3.97
N GLY A 77 -11.84 -0.09 4.06
CA GLY A 77 -11.25 0.59 5.21
C GLY A 77 -11.26 -0.25 6.46
N PHE A 78 -10.84 -1.51 6.35
CA PHE A 78 -10.72 -2.44 7.44
C PHE A 78 -9.24 -2.67 7.75
N PHE A 79 -8.82 -2.44 8.99
CA PHE A 79 -7.42 -2.39 9.38
C PHE A 79 -6.58 -1.47 8.48
N THR A 80 -7.11 -0.27 8.19
CA THR A 80 -6.53 0.70 7.25
C THR A 80 -5.08 1.03 7.62
N ARG A 81 -4.80 1.34 8.89
CA ARG A 81 -3.46 1.70 9.35
C ARG A 81 -2.45 0.53 9.22
N PRO A 82 -2.75 -0.68 9.73
CA PRO A 82 -1.91 -1.85 9.47
C PRO A 82 -1.71 -2.14 7.97
N ALA A 83 -2.77 -2.08 7.16
CA ALA A 83 -2.68 -2.30 5.72
C ALA A 83 -1.74 -1.29 5.06
N CYS A 84 -1.90 0.01 5.35
CA CYS A 84 -1.01 1.05 4.85
C CYS A 84 0.44 0.87 5.32
N PHE A 85 0.67 0.38 6.54
CA PHE A 85 2.02 0.11 7.04
C PHE A 85 2.74 -0.97 6.23
N PHE A 86 2.08 -2.10 5.96
CA PHE A 86 2.68 -3.17 5.15
C PHE A 86 2.88 -2.76 3.68
N LEU A 87 1.92 -2.03 3.11
CA LEU A 87 2.04 -1.44 1.78
C LEU A 87 3.21 -0.45 1.70
N LEU A 88 3.34 0.44 2.69
CA LEU A 88 4.47 1.37 2.81
C LEU A 88 5.81 0.63 2.87
N ALA A 89 5.91 -0.40 3.72
CA ALA A 89 7.13 -1.20 3.83
C ALA A 89 7.52 -1.83 2.49
N THR A 90 6.54 -2.38 1.76
CA THR A 90 6.75 -2.95 0.43
C THR A 90 7.25 -1.90 -0.57
N MET A 91 6.68 -0.69 -0.55
CA MET A 91 7.11 0.42 -1.40
C MET A 91 8.51 0.92 -1.07
N ILE A 92 8.88 1.01 0.21
CA ILE A 92 10.24 1.37 0.64
C ILE A 92 11.27 0.38 0.10
N VAL A 93 11.02 -0.92 0.26
CA VAL A 93 11.90 -1.98 -0.26
C VAL A 93 12.02 -1.91 -1.79
N ALA A 94 10.90 -1.69 -2.49
CA ALA A 94 10.90 -1.54 -3.94
C ALA A 94 11.71 -0.32 -4.40
N THR A 95 11.52 0.84 -3.76
CA THR A 95 12.29 2.05 -4.05
C THR A 95 13.77 1.86 -3.75
N ALA A 96 14.13 1.29 -2.59
CA ALA A 96 15.52 1.03 -2.22
C ALA A 96 16.21 0.08 -3.20
N MET A 97 15.53 -0.99 -3.63
CA MET A 97 16.03 -1.89 -4.66
C MET A 97 16.35 -1.17 -5.97
N HIS A 98 15.44 -0.34 -6.47
CA HIS A 98 15.66 0.38 -7.73
C HIS A 98 16.80 1.40 -7.62
N ILE A 99 16.87 2.16 -6.53
CA ILE A 99 17.97 3.09 -6.27
C ILE A 99 19.31 2.33 -6.22
N GLY A 100 19.37 1.21 -5.48
CA GLY A 100 20.56 0.38 -5.37
C GLY A 100 21.00 -0.25 -6.71
N LYS A 101 20.08 -0.47 -7.64
CA LYS A 101 20.38 -0.92 -9.02
C LYS A 101 20.85 0.20 -9.95
N GLY A 102 20.75 1.46 -9.53
CA GLY A 102 21.00 2.62 -10.40
C GLY A 102 19.93 2.81 -11.47
N ASP A 103 18.70 2.33 -11.22
CA ASP A 103 17.58 2.51 -12.15
C ASP A 103 17.20 4.01 -12.27
N PRO A 104 16.74 4.48 -13.44
CA PRO A 104 16.32 5.86 -13.64
C PRO A 104 15.07 6.19 -12.80
N PHE A 105 14.89 7.48 -12.46
CA PHE A 105 13.80 7.98 -11.62
C PHE A 105 12.41 7.44 -12.00
N LEU A 106 12.10 7.39 -13.30
CA LEU A 106 10.80 6.93 -13.80
C LEU A 106 10.47 5.47 -13.43
N LYS A 107 11.45 4.64 -13.10
CA LYS A 107 11.20 3.25 -12.67
C LYS A 107 10.81 3.15 -11.19
N TYR A 108 11.31 4.04 -10.33
CA TYR A 108 11.05 3.99 -8.89
C TYR A 108 10.12 5.07 -8.37
N SER A 109 9.81 6.08 -9.19
CA SER A 109 8.91 7.18 -8.82
C SER A 109 7.54 6.66 -8.40
N HIS A 110 6.99 5.67 -9.09
CA HIS A 110 5.70 5.06 -8.74
C HIS A 110 5.69 4.46 -7.32
N ALA A 111 6.71 3.67 -6.98
CA ALA A 111 6.84 3.09 -5.64
C ALA A 111 7.00 4.20 -4.58
N MET A 112 7.79 5.23 -4.88
CA MET A 112 8.02 6.35 -3.98
C MET A 112 6.74 7.17 -3.74
N GLU A 113 5.99 7.50 -4.79
CA GLU A 113 4.71 8.20 -4.73
C GLU A 113 3.67 7.42 -3.92
N ALA A 114 3.56 6.11 -4.18
CA ALA A 114 2.66 5.24 -3.41
C ALA A 114 3.09 5.15 -1.94
N GLY A 115 4.39 5.09 -1.66
CA GLY A 115 4.93 5.15 -0.30
C GLY A 115 4.51 6.42 0.44
N ILE A 116 4.66 7.59 -0.19
CA ILE A 116 4.21 8.87 0.38
C ILE A 116 2.70 8.85 0.65
N LEU A 117 1.91 8.31 -0.27
CA LEU A 117 0.47 8.17 -0.12
C LEU A 117 0.11 7.32 1.10
N PHE A 118 0.70 6.12 1.23
CA PHE A 118 0.40 5.23 2.36
C PHE A 118 0.87 5.81 3.69
N LEU A 119 2.04 6.45 3.72
CA LEU A 119 2.51 7.17 4.90
C LEU A 119 1.50 8.26 5.30
N SER A 120 1.00 9.02 4.32
CA SER A 120 -0.02 10.04 4.56
C SER A 120 -1.31 9.43 5.13
N LEU A 121 -1.79 8.31 4.57
CA LEU A 121 -2.99 7.62 5.05
C LEU A 121 -2.84 7.06 6.48
N ILE A 122 -1.63 6.67 6.90
CA ILE A 122 -1.39 6.24 8.29
C ILE A 122 -1.73 7.39 9.26
N PHE A 123 -1.27 8.61 8.95
CA PHE A 123 -1.50 9.80 9.78
C PHE A 123 -2.91 10.36 9.64
N ILE A 124 -3.42 10.48 8.41
CA ILE A 124 -4.77 10.99 8.13
C ILE A 124 -5.84 10.06 8.72
N GLY A 125 -5.60 8.75 8.66
CA GLY A 125 -6.54 7.74 9.13
C GLY A 125 -7.56 7.32 8.07
N PRO A 126 -8.53 6.48 8.48
CA PRO A 126 -9.40 5.77 7.54
C PRO A 126 -10.60 6.60 7.07
N GLY A 127 -10.96 7.69 7.76
CA GLY A 127 -12.12 8.53 7.43
C GLY A 127 -13.47 7.88 7.79
N LYS A 128 -14.53 8.69 7.73
CA LYS A 128 -15.88 8.35 8.24
C LYS A 128 -16.54 7.14 7.56
N TYR A 129 -16.27 6.93 6.27
CA TYR A 129 -16.87 5.83 5.51
C TYR A 129 -16.03 4.54 5.59
N SER A 130 -15.29 4.33 6.67
CA SER A 130 -14.47 3.13 6.89
C SER A 130 -15.15 2.18 7.84
N LEU A 131 -14.91 0.87 7.66
CA LEU A 131 -15.33 -0.12 8.66
C LEU A 131 -14.62 0.12 9.99
N ASP A 132 -13.36 0.58 9.98
CA ASP A 132 -12.62 0.95 11.19
C ASP A 132 -13.37 2.02 12.03
N ASP A 133 -13.85 3.08 11.41
CA ASP A 133 -14.58 4.18 12.08
C ASP A 133 -15.97 3.74 12.56
N GLN A 134 -16.66 2.91 11.77
CA GLN A 134 -17.96 2.34 12.16
C GLN A 134 -17.85 1.42 13.38
N ILE A 135 -16.81 0.58 13.45
CA ILE A 135 -16.57 -0.31 14.59
C ILE A 135 -16.22 0.48 15.86
N ILE A 136 -15.45 1.57 15.73
CA ILE A 136 -15.11 2.43 16.88
C ILE A 136 -16.36 3.17 17.36
N SER A 137 -17.15 3.74 16.45
CA SER A 137 -18.38 4.46 16.78
C SER A 137 -19.41 3.54 17.46
N ALA A 138 -19.57 2.31 16.98
CA ALA A 138 -20.50 1.32 17.55
C ALA A 138 -20.11 0.82 18.96
N LYS A 139 -18.88 1.08 19.42
CA LYS A 139 -18.44 0.73 20.79
C LYS A 139 -18.56 1.89 21.78
N GLY A 140 -18.89 3.09 21.29
CA GLY A 140 -19.07 4.29 22.11
C GLY A 140 -20.50 4.58 22.55
N ASP A 141 -21.48 3.81 22.04
CA ASP A 141 -22.91 3.84 22.39
C ASP A 141 -23.27 2.66 23.32
#